data_AF-A0A0Q9Q325-F1
#
_entry.id   AF-A0A0Q9Q325-F1
#
_cell.length_a   1.000
_cell.length_b   1.000
_cell.length_c   1.000
_cell.angle_alpha   90.00
_cell.angle_beta   90.00
_cell.angle_gamma   90.00
#
_symmetry.space_group_name_H-M   'P 1'
#
loop_
_entity.id
_entity.type
_entity.pdbx_description
1 polymer ?
#
loop_
_entity_poly.entity_id
_entity_poly.type
_entity_poly.pdbx_seq_one_letter_code
_entity_poly.pdbx_strand_id
1 'polypeptide(L)'
;MYDHAPATRDAFLYSPAFAQAIWPLAQLPWPVFAVVWGLAATATVTWLATGARRAWVVPLSLLGTLEVLTGNVNWVLALVALLGLRHPGLWTIALLTKVTPALGPIWFLARGEWRSLGRSVTWAVAVTAVSIALAPELWRAWWEFLSLHAASTGGTVGSDFLPPLAIRLPVVLAFLVWGARTDRVWTLPVSMTLMSPVSGIGQIVVLLALPRLVRTSHADESSRRQAVGI
;
A
#
# COMPACT_ATOMS: atom_id res chain seq x y z
N MET A 1 3.20 12.97 -19.53
CA MET A 1 3.41 12.20 -18.27
C MET A 1 2.64 10.88 -18.28
N TYR A 2 1.36 10.89 -18.69
CA TYR A 2 0.50 9.71 -18.72
C TYR A 2 0.34 9.13 -20.14
N ASP A 3 1.41 9.18 -20.93
CA ASP A 3 1.39 8.91 -22.37
C ASP A 3 1.70 7.44 -22.71
N HIS A 4 2.16 6.68 -21.72
CA HIS A 4 2.54 5.27 -21.85
C HIS A 4 1.52 4.37 -21.16
N ALA A 5 1.06 3.33 -21.88
CA ALA A 5 0.14 2.34 -21.32
C ALA A 5 0.79 1.58 -20.14
N PRO A 6 0.01 1.09 -19.17
CA PRO A 6 0.58 0.29 -18.08
C PRO A 6 1.31 -0.96 -18.60
N ALA A 7 2.27 -1.44 -17.82
CA ALA A 7 3.18 -2.54 -18.17
C ALA A 7 4.12 -2.26 -19.37
N THR A 8 4.20 -1.01 -19.84
CA THR A 8 5.22 -0.57 -20.81
C THR A 8 6.35 0.18 -20.09
N ARG A 9 7.51 0.27 -20.75
CA ARG A 9 8.68 0.99 -20.23
C ARG A 9 8.32 2.46 -20.00
N ASP A 10 8.80 3.02 -18.89
CA ASP A 10 8.62 4.43 -18.50
C ASP A 10 7.16 4.86 -18.26
N ALA A 11 6.24 3.88 -18.09
CA ALA A 11 4.85 4.14 -17.73
C ALA A 11 4.72 4.65 -16.29
N PHE A 12 4.33 5.91 -16.14
CA PHE A 12 4.03 6.49 -14.83
C PHE A 12 2.55 6.31 -14.49
N LEU A 13 2.26 5.54 -13.43
CA LEU A 13 0.89 5.13 -13.07
C LEU A 13 0.33 5.86 -11.85
N TYR A 14 1.18 6.58 -11.11
CA TYR A 14 0.83 7.18 -9.83
C TYR A 14 0.10 8.52 -10.00
N SER A 15 -0.54 8.99 -8.94
CA SER A 15 -1.22 10.28 -8.97
C SER A 15 -0.23 11.46 -9.10
N PRO A 16 -0.70 12.63 -9.54
CA PRO A 16 0.12 13.85 -9.57
C PRO A 16 0.65 14.25 -8.19
N ALA A 17 -0.08 13.94 -7.11
CA ALA A 17 0.39 14.20 -5.75
C ALA A 17 1.65 13.40 -5.41
N PHE A 18 1.73 12.14 -5.84
CA PHE A 18 2.94 11.35 -5.65
C PHE A 18 4.10 11.90 -6.50
N ALA A 19 3.82 12.33 -7.74
CA ALA A 19 4.82 12.97 -8.59
C ALA A 19 5.40 14.23 -7.95
N GLN A 20 4.55 15.09 -7.37
CA GLN A 20 4.97 16.29 -6.65
C GLN A 20 5.79 15.95 -5.41
N ALA A 21 5.39 14.91 -4.66
CA ALA A 21 6.12 14.48 -3.46
C ALA A 21 7.51 13.92 -3.78
N ILE A 22 7.64 13.16 -4.87
CA ILE A 22 8.93 12.59 -5.29
C ILE A 22 9.77 13.56 -6.12
N TRP A 23 9.20 14.67 -6.60
CA TRP A 23 9.86 15.62 -7.49
C TRP A 23 11.25 16.08 -7.00
N PRO A 24 11.46 16.44 -5.71
CA PRO A 24 12.78 16.84 -5.24
C PRO A 24 13.82 15.72 -5.36
N LEU A 25 13.43 14.47 -5.09
CA LEU A 25 14.28 13.30 -5.27
C LEU A 25 14.54 13.03 -6.76
N ALA A 26 13.54 13.26 -7.62
CA ALA A 26 13.65 13.07 -9.06
C ALA A 26 14.59 14.07 -9.75
N GLN A 27 14.99 15.16 -9.08
CA GLN A 27 16.01 16.09 -9.59
C GLN A 27 17.45 15.56 -9.43
N LEU A 28 17.65 14.50 -8.65
CA LEU A 28 18.97 13.92 -8.46
C LEU A 28 19.44 13.22 -9.74
N PRO A 29 20.77 13.17 -10.00
CA PRO A 29 21.31 12.30 -11.04
C PRO A 29 20.82 10.88 -10.80
N TRP A 30 20.42 10.18 -11.87
CA TRP A 30 19.81 8.86 -11.77
C TRP A 30 20.59 7.92 -10.81
N PRO A 31 21.92 7.71 -10.91
CA PRO A 31 22.62 6.82 -9.98
C PRO A 31 22.43 7.17 -8.50
N VAL A 32 22.30 8.45 -8.16
CA VAL A 32 22.07 8.91 -6.79
C VAL A 32 20.64 8.60 -6.36
N PHE A 33 19.65 8.89 -7.20
CA PHE A 33 18.26 8.49 -6.94
C PHE A 33 18.13 6.98 -6.73
N ALA A 34 18.81 6.17 -7.56
CA ALA A 34 18.88 4.71 -7.46
C ALA A 34 19.31 4.24 -6.08
N VAL A 35 20.45 4.77 -5.65
CA VAL A 35 21.08 4.37 -4.39
C VAL A 35 20.20 4.81 -3.22
N VAL A 36 19.72 6.04 -3.23
CA VAL A 36 18.87 6.57 -2.15
C VAL A 36 17.57 5.76 -2.03
N TRP A 37 16.87 5.56 -3.15
CA TRP A 37 15.61 4.81 -3.19
C TRP A 37 15.84 3.33 -2.82
N GLY A 38 16.88 2.72 -3.38
CA GLY A 38 17.22 1.33 -3.13
C GLY A 38 17.62 1.07 -1.68
N LEU A 39 18.39 1.98 -1.06
CA LEU A 39 18.74 1.89 0.36
C LEU A 39 17.52 2.06 1.25
N ALA A 40 16.61 2.99 0.95
CA ALA A 40 15.38 3.18 1.71
C ALA A 40 14.47 1.94 1.64
N ALA A 41 14.31 1.36 0.45
CA ALA A 41 13.57 0.13 0.24
C ALA A 41 14.22 -1.06 0.97
N THR A 42 15.53 -1.23 0.84
CA THR A 42 16.29 -2.30 1.51
C THR A 42 16.18 -2.19 3.02
N ALA A 43 16.44 -1.01 3.58
CA ALA A 43 16.34 -0.77 5.02
C ALA A 43 14.93 -1.08 5.54
N THR A 44 13.89 -0.68 4.80
CA THR A 44 12.50 -0.95 5.17
C THR A 44 12.19 -2.44 5.14
N VAL A 45 12.54 -3.13 4.06
CA VAL A 45 12.30 -4.58 3.90
C VAL A 45 13.03 -5.36 4.99
N THR A 46 14.32 -5.08 5.20
CA THR A 46 15.12 -5.75 6.22
C THR A 46 14.57 -5.45 7.60
N TRP A 47 14.21 -4.20 7.88
CA TRP A 47 13.53 -3.84 9.11
C TRP A 47 12.28 -4.70 9.26
N LEU A 48 11.28 -4.62 8.36
CA LEU A 48 10.04 -5.41 8.40
C LEU A 48 10.26 -6.93 8.59
N ALA A 49 11.29 -7.50 7.95
CA ALA A 49 11.65 -8.91 8.09
C ALA A 49 12.13 -9.28 9.51
N THR A 50 12.80 -8.38 10.25
CA THR A 50 13.25 -8.68 11.64
C THR A 50 12.12 -8.87 12.65
N GLY A 51 10.87 -8.62 12.26
CA GLY A 51 9.69 -8.91 13.07
C GLY A 51 9.33 -10.40 13.06
N ALA A 52 9.85 -11.16 12.10
CA ALA A 52 9.66 -12.60 11.98
C ALA A 52 10.60 -13.38 12.90
N ARG A 53 10.38 -14.70 12.97
CA ARG A 53 11.34 -15.61 13.61
C ARG A 53 12.69 -15.52 12.88
N ARG A 54 13.81 -15.62 13.61
CA ARG A 54 15.18 -15.43 13.06
C ARG A 54 15.45 -16.20 11.77
N ALA A 55 14.94 -17.43 11.66
CA ALA A 55 15.08 -18.27 10.47
C ALA A 55 14.45 -17.68 9.19
N TRP A 56 13.44 -16.81 9.32
CA TRP A 56 12.72 -16.20 8.20
C TRP A 56 13.25 -14.83 7.80
N VAL A 57 14.15 -14.22 8.59
CA VAL A 57 14.64 -12.85 8.30
C VAL A 57 15.36 -12.80 6.96
N VAL A 58 16.26 -13.74 6.70
CA VAL A 58 17.02 -13.80 5.43
C VAL A 58 16.11 -14.11 4.25
N PRO A 59 15.27 -15.18 4.25
CA PRO A 59 14.33 -15.44 3.16
C PRO A 59 13.40 -14.27 2.84
N LEU A 60 12.83 -13.62 3.85
CA LEU A 60 11.92 -12.49 3.65
C LEU A 60 12.64 -11.25 3.13
N SER A 61 13.88 -11.01 3.56
CA SER A 61 14.70 -9.90 3.06
C SER A 61 15.08 -10.10 1.58
N LEU A 62 15.41 -11.34 1.20
CA LEU A 62 15.69 -11.69 -0.20
C LEU A 62 14.45 -11.51 -1.07
N LEU A 63 13.27 -11.90 -0.60
CA LEU A 63 12.02 -11.68 -1.32
C LEU A 63 11.76 -10.19 -1.60
N GLY A 64 12.01 -9.33 -0.61
CA GLY A 64 11.89 -7.88 -0.80
C GLY A 64 12.99 -7.25 -1.65
N THR A 65 14.09 -7.95 -1.94
CA THR A 65 15.14 -7.45 -2.85
C THR A 65 14.61 -7.26 -4.28
N LEU A 66 13.62 -8.06 -4.70
CA LEU A 66 12.99 -7.91 -6.01
C LEU A 66 12.20 -6.59 -6.14
N GLU A 67 11.69 -6.07 -5.03
CA GLU A 67 11.08 -4.74 -4.99
C GLU A 67 12.12 -3.63 -5.16
N VAL A 68 13.30 -3.80 -4.53
CA VAL A 68 14.44 -2.88 -4.65
C VAL A 68 14.89 -2.79 -6.10
N LEU A 69 15.00 -3.94 -6.78
CA LEU A 69 15.44 -4.01 -8.18
C LEU A 69 14.42 -3.41 -9.16
N THR A 70 13.12 -3.52 -8.86
CA THR A 70 12.06 -2.99 -9.71
C THR A 70 11.74 -1.52 -9.42
N GLY A 71 12.27 -0.95 -8.33
CA GLY A 71 12.04 0.44 -7.94
C GLY A 71 10.60 0.75 -7.53
N ASN A 72 9.79 -0.26 -7.21
CA ASN A 72 8.37 -0.10 -6.91
C ASN A 72 8.15 0.40 -5.47
N VAL A 73 6.92 0.82 -5.15
CA VAL A 73 6.53 1.48 -3.87
C VAL A 73 5.84 0.53 -2.89
N ASN A 74 5.74 -0.77 -3.16
CA ASN A 74 5.04 -1.73 -2.31
C ASN A 74 5.69 -1.88 -0.92
N TRP A 75 7.00 -1.61 -0.78
CA TRP A 75 7.64 -1.51 0.53
C TRP A 75 7.08 -0.36 1.39
N VAL A 76 6.70 0.76 0.76
CA VAL A 76 5.97 1.86 1.42
C VAL A 76 4.56 1.41 1.80
N LEU A 77 3.87 0.66 0.93
CA LEU A 77 2.56 0.11 1.24
C LEU A 77 2.61 -0.89 2.41
N ALA A 78 3.69 -1.65 2.54
CA ALA A 78 3.93 -2.51 3.71
C ALA A 78 4.06 -1.69 5.00
N LEU A 79 4.77 -0.54 4.96
CA LEU A 79 4.82 0.39 6.09
C LEU A 79 3.44 0.97 6.41
N VAL A 80 2.66 1.35 5.40
CA VAL A 80 1.29 1.84 5.58
C VAL A 80 0.40 0.76 6.21
N ALA A 81 0.51 -0.50 5.77
CA ALA A 81 -0.24 -1.60 6.37
C ALA A 81 0.08 -1.79 7.86
N LEU A 82 1.36 -1.65 8.23
CA LEU A 82 1.83 -1.78 9.61
C LEU A 82 1.44 -0.59 10.50
N LEU A 83 1.65 0.64 10.02
CA LEU A 83 1.56 1.86 10.81
C LEU A 83 0.24 2.61 10.64
N GLY A 84 -0.49 2.36 9.55
CA GLY A 84 -1.67 3.12 9.15
C GLY A 84 -2.85 2.95 10.10
N LEU A 85 -2.94 1.84 10.83
CA LEU A 85 -3.95 1.69 11.88
C LEU A 85 -3.70 2.63 13.07
N ARG A 86 -2.43 2.93 13.38
CA ARG A 86 -2.03 3.88 14.44
C ARG A 86 -1.97 5.33 13.97
N HIS A 87 -1.63 5.52 12.70
CA HIS A 87 -1.52 6.84 12.04
C HIS A 87 -2.42 6.88 10.80
N PRO A 88 -3.74 7.17 10.97
CA PRO A 88 -4.71 7.09 9.88
C PRO A 88 -4.39 7.94 8.64
N GLY A 89 -3.63 9.03 8.78
CA GLY A 89 -3.19 9.85 7.65
C GLY A 89 -2.26 9.13 6.67
N LEU A 90 -1.55 8.07 7.09
CA LEU A 90 -0.67 7.30 6.22
C LEU A 90 -1.42 6.60 5.08
N TRP A 91 -2.72 6.34 5.23
CA TRP A 91 -3.54 5.76 4.17
C TRP A 91 -3.67 6.65 2.93
N THR A 92 -3.41 7.96 3.06
CA THR A 92 -3.28 8.88 1.93
C THR A 92 -2.17 8.44 0.97
N ILE A 93 -1.05 7.89 1.49
CA ILE A 93 0.04 7.39 0.66
C ILE A 93 -0.44 6.21 -0.19
N ALA A 94 -1.17 5.26 0.42
CA ALA A 94 -1.74 4.13 -0.31
C ALA A 94 -2.73 4.64 -1.37
N LEU A 95 -3.66 5.53 -1.02
CA LEU A 95 -4.65 6.05 -1.95
C LEU A 95 -4.04 6.75 -3.17
N LEU A 96 -2.98 7.54 -2.95
CA LEU A 96 -2.35 8.37 -4.00
C LEU A 96 -1.29 7.62 -4.82
N THR A 97 -0.89 6.42 -4.40
CA THR A 97 0.02 5.56 -5.17
C THR A 97 -0.72 4.36 -5.78
N LYS A 98 -1.56 3.68 -5.00
CA LYS A 98 -2.37 2.55 -5.46
C LYS A 98 -3.76 2.60 -4.85
N VAL A 99 -4.72 3.07 -5.63
CA VAL A 99 -6.10 3.33 -5.20
C VAL A 99 -6.76 2.10 -4.57
N THR A 100 -6.67 0.93 -5.21
CA THR A 100 -7.39 -0.28 -4.77
C THR A 100 -6.87 -0.90 -3.45
N PRO A 101 -5.55 -0.96 -3.15
CA PRO A 101 -5.08 -1.39 -1.84
C PRO A 101 -5.20 -0.34 -0.72
N ALA A 102 -5.82 0.83 -0.95
CA ALA A 102 -6.04 1.83 0.10
C ALA A 102 -7.21 1.46 1.04
N LEU A 103 -7.02 0.38 1.81
CA LEU A 103 -8.11 -0.31 2.53
C LEU A 103 -8.34 0.16 3.98
N GLY A 104 -7.46 1.00 4.54
CA GLY A 104 -7.60 1.52 5.91
C GLY A 104 -8.92 2.22 6.23
N PRO A 105 -9.42 3.16 5.40
CA PRO A 105 -10.71 3.79 5.62
C PRO A 105 -11.85 2.77 5.76
N ILE A 106 -11.83 1.70 4.95
CA ILE A 106 -12.83 0.63 5.00
C ILE A 106 -12.70 -0.16 6.32
N TRP A 107 -11.47 -0.44 6.76
CA TRP A 107 -11.21 -1.05 8.07
C TRP A 107 -11.80 -0.21 9.21
N PHE A 108 -11.54 1.10 9.24
CA PHE A 108 -12.05 2.01 10.26
C PHE A 108 -13.58 2.09 10.22
N LEU A 109 -14.16 2.19 9.03
CA LEU A 109 -15.61 2.20 8.84
C LEU A 109 -16.25 0.92 9.38
N ALA A 110 -15.69 -0.24 9.05
CA ALA A 110 -16.19 -1.53 9.50
C ALA A 110 -16.20 -1.64 11.03
N ARG A 111 -15.26 -0.99 11.73
CA ARG A 111 -15.14 -0.99 13.19
C ARG A 111 -15.88 0.16 13.88
N GLY A 112 -16.48 1.08 13.13
CA GLY A 112 -17.08 2.29 13.69
C GLY A 112 -16.05 3.27 14.27
N GLU A 113 -14.80 3.22 13.81
CA GLU A 113 -13.72 4.11 14.26
C GLU A 113 -13.76 5.46 13.53
N TRP A 114 -14.85 6.21 13.75
CA TRP A 114 -15.15 7.45 13.03
C TRP A 114 -14.04 8.51 13.09
N ARG A 115 -13.32 8.60 14.21
CA ARG A 115 -12.20 9.54 14.37
C ARG A 115 -11.03 9.16 13.46
N SER A 116 -10.69 7.89 13.38
CA SER A 116 -9.63 7.39 12.49
C SER A 116 -10.03 7.53 11.03
N LEU A 117 -11.28 7.19 10.71
CA LEU A 117 -11.87 7.39 9.38
C LEU A 117 -11.78 8.87 8.97
N GLY A 118 -12.30 9.77 9.80
CA GLY A 118 -12.28 11.21 9.55
C GLY A 118 -10.86 11.75 9.34
N ARG A 119 -9.88 11.32 10.15
CA ARG A 119 -8.47 11.69 9.97
C ARG A 119 -7.91 11.21 8.63
N SER A 120 -8.17 9.95 8.26
CA SER A 120 -7.67 9.40 6.99
C SER A 120 -8.25 10.13 5.77
N VAL A 121 -9.57 10.42 5.80
CA VAL A 121 -10.26 11.17 4.75
C VAL A 121 -9.76 12.62 4.70
N THR A 122 -9.59 13.28 5.84
CA THR A 122 -9.12 14.68 5.91
C THR A 122 -7.73 14.82 5.27
N TRP A 123 -6.79 13.93 5.60
CA TRP A 123 -5.45 13.95 5.00
C TRP A 123 -5.50 13.67 3.49
N ALA A 124 -6.31 12.71 3.05
CA ALA A 124 -6.48 12.41 1.64
C ALA A 124 -7.03 13.62 0.86
N VAL A 125 -8.07 14.27 1.38
CA VAL A 125 -8.67 15.45 0.76
C VAL A 125 -7.69 16.63 0.76
N ALA A 126 -7.01 16.90 1.87
CA ALA A 126 -6.08 18.02 1.98
C ALA A 126 -4.91 17.89 0.99
N VAL A 127 -4.24 16.73 0.95
CA VAL A 127 -3.12 16.49 0.02
C VAL A 127 -3.58 16.54 -1.43
N THR A 128 -4.74 15.93 -1.74
CA THR A 128 -5.31 15.94 -3.09
C THR A 128 -5.66 17.36 -3.53
N ALA A 129 -6.32 18.15 -2.66
CA ALA A 129 -6.72 19.52 -2.97
C ALA A 129 -5.50 20.43 -3.23
N VAL A 130 -4.47 20.35 -2.38
CA VAL A 130 -3.21 21.08 -2.61
C VAL A 130 -2.58 20.65 -3.93
N SER A 131 -2.53 19.34 -4.21
CA SER A 131 -1.97 18.82 -5.45
C SER A 131 -2.73 19.28 -6.69
N ILE A 132 -4.06 19.31 -6.64
CA ILE A 132 -4.93 19.81 -7.71
C ILE A 132 -4.71 21.31 -7.93
N ALA A 133 -4.57 22.09 -6.86
CA ALA A 133 -4.31 23.52 -6.97
C ALA A 133 -2.97 23.83 -7.66
N LEU A 134 -1.97 22.95 -7.51
CA LEU A 134 -0.66 23.10 -8.13
C LEU A 134 -0.61 22.64 -9.59
N ALA A 135 -1.38 21.62 -9.97
CA ALA A 135 -1.32 21.03 -11.32
C ALA A 135 -2.67 20.41 -11.75
N PRO A 136 -3.72 21.23 -11.96
CA PRO A 136 -5.08 20.73 -12.21
C PRO A 136 -5.21 19.92 -13.51
N GLU A 137 -4.44 20.26 -14.54
CA GLU A 137 -4.38 19.54 -15.81
C GLU A 137 -3.82 18.12 -15.66
N LEU A 138 -2.83 17.90 -14.80
CA LEU A 138 -2.28 16.56 -14.55
C LEU A 138 -3.30 15.65 -13.87
N TRP A 139 -4.19 16.19 -13.03
CA TRP A 139 -5.26 15.42 -12.41
C TRP A 139 -6.31 14.96 -13.42
N ARG A 140 -6.68 15.82 -14.38
CA ARG A 140 -7.58 15.43 -15.47
C ARG A 140 -6.95 14.34 -16.33
N ALA A 141 -5.69 14.53 -16.73
CA ALA A 141 -4.94 13.54 -17.50
C ALA A 141 -4.81 12.20 -16.77
N TRP A 142 -4.57 12.20 -15.45
CA TRP A 142 -4.51 10.97 -14.66
C TRP A 142 -5.88 10.27 -14.57
N TRP A 143 -6.97 11.02 -14.41
CA TRP A 143 -8.33 10.46 -14.40
C TRP A 143 -8.71 9.84 -15.75
N GLU A 144 -8.40 10.52 -16.85
CA GLU A 144 -8.58 10.00 -18.20
C GLU A 144 -7.74 8.74 -18.39
N PHE A 145 -6.47 8.76 -17.99
CA PHE A 145 -5.58 7.60 -18.03
C PHE A 145 -6.15 6.39 -17.27
N LEU A 146 -6.60 6.57 -16.03
CA LEU A 146 -7.20 5.49 -15.25
C LEU A 146 -8.48 4.95 -15.89
N SER A 147 -9.32 5.82 -16.44
CA SER A 147 -10.59 5.45 -17.07
C SER A 147 -10.35 4.64 -18.35
N LEU A 148 -9.39 5.06 -19.17
CA LEU A 148 -8.99 4.36 -20.39
C LEU A 148 -8.41 2.97 -20.12
N HIS A 149 -7.70 2.80 -19.00
CA HIS A 149 -7.02 1.55 -18.66
C HIS A 149 -7.71 0.72 -17.56
N ALA A 150 -8.91 1.11 -17.11
CA ALA A 150 -9.60 0.39 -16.02
C ALA A 150 -9.81 -1.10 -16.36
N ALA A 151 -10.14 -1.41 -17.62
CA ALA A 151 -10.38 -2.77 -18.09
C ALA A 151 -9.09 -3.63 -18.19
N SER A 152 -7.91 -3.02 -18.29
CA SER A 152 -6.65 -3.77 -18.42
C SER A 152 -6.25 -4.51 -17.14
N THR A 153 -6.91 -4.20 -16.01
CA THR A 153 -6.77 -4.89 -14.73
C THR A 153 -7.34 -6.32 -14.73
N GLY A 154 -8.22 -6.65 -15.68
CA GLY A 154 -8.71 -8.01 -15.91
C GLY A 154 -7.91 -8.82 -16.94
N GLY A 155 -6.82 -8.26 -17.48
CA GLY A 155 -6.01 -8.86 -18.54
C GLY A 155 -4.54 -8.49 -18.40
N THR A 156 -3.99 -7.74 -19.38
CA THR A 156 -2.55 -7.46 -19.58
C THR A 156 -1.75 -6.96 -18.37
N VAL A 157 -2.41 -6.30 -17.42
CA VAL A 157 -1.78 -5.71 -16.22
C VAL A 157 -2.17 -6.49 -14.96
N GLY A 158 -3.28 -7.22 -15.03
CA GLY A 158 -3.83 -8.05 -13.97
C GLY A 158 -3.04 -9.33 -13.78
N SER A 159 -3.69 -10.33 -13.17
CA SER A 159 -3.13 -11.67 -12.99
C SER A 159 -4.02 -12.65 -13.69
N ASP A 160 -3.47 -13.48 -14.58
CA ASP A 160 -4.20 -14.61 -15.17
C ASP A 160 -4.72 -15.58 -14.10
N PHE A 161 -4.05 -15.64 -12.95
CA PHE A 161 -4.42 -16.49 -11.82
C PHE A 161 -5.46 -15.88 -10.86
N LEU A 162 -5.68 -14.57 -10.86
CA LEU A 162 -6.61 -13.94 -9.91
C LEU A 162 -7.89 -13.59 -10.66
N PRO A 163 -9.07 -13.77 -10.03
CA PRO A 163 -10.32 -13.33 -10.63
C PRO A 163 -10.27 -11.84 -11.01
N PRO A 164 -11.02 -11.42 -12.06
CA PRO A 164 -11.14 -10.03 -12.44
C PRO A 164 -11.48 -9.13 -11.25
N LEU A 165 -11.01 -7.89 -11.27
CA LEU A 165 -11.17 -6.96 -10.15
C LEU A 165 -12.62 -6.83 -9.68
N ALA A 166 -13.59 -6.85 -10.61
CA ALA A 166 -15.02 -6.76 -10.29
C ALA A 166 -15.53 -7.90 -9.39
N ILE A 167 -14.99 -9.12 -9.54
CA ILE A 167 -15.34 -10.28 -8.71
C ILE A 167 -14.48 -10.30 -7.44
N ARG A 168 -13.20 -9.97 -7.58
CA ARG A 168 -12.24 -9.96 -6.48
C ARG A 168 -12.56 -8.91 -5.42
N LEU A 169 -13.06 -7.74 -5.86
CA LEU A 169 -13.40 -6.62 -4.99
C LEU A 169 -14.40 -7.02 -3.88
N PRO A 170 -15.63 -7.50 -4.17
CA PRO A 170 -16.59 -7.84 -3.12
C PRO A 170 -16.08 -8.93 -2.18
N VAL A 171 -15.38 -9.95 -2.70
CA VAL A 171 -14.84 -11.06 -1.88
C VAL A 171 -13.78 -10.56 -0.91
N VAL A 172 -12.82 -9.78 -1.39
CA VAL A 172 -11.72 -9.27 -0.55
C VAL A 172 -12.20 -8.19 0.41
N LEU A 173 -13.21 -7.39 0.04
CA LEU A 173 -13.87 -6.47 0.97
C LEU A 173 -14.63 -7.20 2.06
N ALA A 174 -15.38 -8.27 1.74
CA ALA A 174 -16.05 -9.09 2.75
C ALA A 174 -15.03 -9.72 3.72
N PHE A 175 -13.92 -10.24 3.19
CA PHE A 175 -12.82 -10.78 3.99
C PHE A 175 -12.17 -9.72 4.89
N LEU A 176 -11.93 -8.51 4.37
CA LEU A 176 -11.41 -7.38 5.15
C LEU A 176 -12.37 -6.98 6.26
N VAL A 177 -13.66 -6.83 5.95
CA VAL A 177 -14.70 -6.45 6.92
C VAL A 177 -14.83 -7.51 8.02
N TRP A 178 -14.82 -8.78 7.66
CA TRP A 178 -14.77 -9.89 8.62
C TRP A 178 -13.55 -9.76 9.55
N GLY A 179 -12.36 -9.52 8.98
CA GLY A 179 -11.15 -9.35 9.78
C GLY A 179 -11.21 -8.13 10.70
N ALA A 180 -11.73 -7.00 10.19
CA ALA A 180 -11.91 -5.78 10.96
C ALA A 180 -12.87 -5.96 12.14
N ARG A 181 -14.02 -6.62 11.90
CA ARG A 181 -15.05 -6.94 12.90
C ARG A 181 -14.58 -7.96 13.94
N THR A 182 -13.57 -8.76 13.62
CA THR A 182 -13.07 -9.83 14.49
C THR A 182 -11.65 -9.59 15.01
N ASP A 183 -11.16 -8.35 14.91
CA ASP A 183 -9.83 -7.91 15.38
C ASP A 183 -8.64 -8.66 14.78
N ARG A 184 -8.81 -9.22 13.57
CA ARG A 184 -7.79 -9.97 12.84
C ARG A 184 -6.98 -9.05 11.93
N VAL A 185 -6.07 -8.26 12.51
CA VAL A 185 -5.27 -7.25 11.77
C VAL A 185 -4.44 -7.83 10.61
N TRP A 186 -4.15 -9.13 10.62
CA TRP A 186 -3.41 -9.79 9.55
C TRP A 186 -4.17 -9.83 8.22
N THR A 187 -5.51 -9.73 8.23
CA THR A 187 -6.29 -9.72 6.98
C THR A 187 -6.02 -8.46 6.17
N LEU A 188 -5.59 -7.37 6.80
CA LEU A 188 -5.34 -6.09 6.15
C LEU A 188 -4.23 -6.16 5.08
N PRO A 189 -2.97 -6.54 5.38
CA PRO A 189 -1.94 -6.65 4.35
C PRO A 189 -2.29 -7.73 3.31
N VAL A 190 -2.99 -8.81 3.70
CA VAL A 190 -3.47 -9.83 2.74
C VAL A 190 -4.47 -9.24 1.75
N SER A 191 -5.47 -8.51 2.23
CA SER A 191 -6.43 -7.83 1.38
C SER A 191 -5.76 -6.80 0.49
N MET A 192 -4.76 -6.06 0.99
CA MET A 192 -3.99 -5.10 0.17
C MET A 192 -3.26 -5.80 -0.98
N THR A 193 -2.59 -6.93 -0.70
CA THR A 193 -1.94 -7.76 -1.73
C THR A 193 -2.95 -8.25 -2.77
N LEU A 194 -4.11 -8.76 -2.33
CA LEU A 194 -5.15 -9.26 -3.25
C LEU A 194 -5.85 -8.15 -4.04
N MET A 195 -5.91 -6.92 -3.51
CA MET A 195 -6.50 -5.78 -4.21
C MET A 195 -5.55 -5.10 -5.19
N SER A 196 -4.26 -5.46 -5.23
CA SER A 196 -3.31 -4.85 -6.15
C SER A 196 -3.82 -5.00 -7.61
N PRO A 197 -3.93 -3.90 -8.37
CA PRO A 197 -4.46 -3.95 -9.73
C PRO A 197 -3.41 -4.45 -10.73
N VAL A 198 -2.14 -4.30 -10.37
CA VAL A 198 -0.98 -4.84 -11.11
C VAL A 198 -0.50 -6.09 -10.39
N SER A 199 -0.43 -7.21 -11.11
CA SER A 199 0.10 -8.44 -10.55
C SER A 199 1.61 -8.56 -10.72
N GLY A 200 2.28 -9.14 -9.73
CA GLY A 200 3.73 -9.32 -9.74
C GLY A 200 4.28 -9.55 -8.34
N ILE A 201 5.55 -9.92 -8.23
CA ILE A 201 6.18 -10.27 -6.95
C ILE A 201 6.12 -9.09 -5.96
N GLY A 202 6.16 -7.85 -6.44
CA GLY A 202 6.09 -6.65 -5.61
C GLY A 202 4.84 -6.58 -4.71
N GLN A 203 3.67 -7.08 -5.14
CA GLN A 203 2.46 -7.04 -4.31
C GLN A 203 2.56 -7.92 -3.06
N ILE A 204 3.38 -8.98 -3.11
CA ILE A 204 3.61 -9.91 -2.00
C ILE A 204 4.46 -9.24 -0.92
N VAL A 205 5.27 -8.23 -1.27
CA VAL A 205 6.10 -7.47 -0.33
C VAL A 205 5.28 -6.74 0.72
N VAL A 206 4.02 -6.40 0.42
CA VAL A 206 3.08 -5.84 1.41
C VAL A 206 2.87 -6.78 2.60
N LEU A 207 2.97 -8.11 2.39
CA LEU A 207 2.85 -9.12 3.44
C LEU A 207 4.01 -9.08 4.45
N LEU A 208 5.11 -8.40 4.15
CA LEU A 208 6.20 -8.19 5.13
C LEU A 208 5.75 -7.39 6.36
N ALA A 209 4.60 -6.74 6.32
CA ALA A 209 3.98 -6.12 7.50
C ALA A 209 3.51 -7.15 8.54
N LEU A 210 3.16 -8.38 8.12
CA LEU A 210 2.53 -9.41 8.96
C LEU A 210 3.30 -9.74 10.24
N PRO A 211 4.62 -10.03 10.21
CA PRO A 211 5.30 -10.50 11.40
C PRO A 211 5.27 -9.49 12.54
N ARG A 212 5.39 -8.20 12.22
CA ARG A 212 5.27 -7.13 13.22
C ARG A 212 3.84 -6.92 13.68
N LEU A 213 2.87 -6.89 12.76
CA LEU A 213 1.46 -6.69 13.09
C LEU A 213 0.95 -7.76 14.06
N VAL A 214 1.22 -9.03 13.76
CA VAL A 214 0.81 -10.16 14.60
C VAL A 214 1.47 -10.08 15.98
N ARG A 215 2.77 -9.74 16.05
CA ARG A 215 3.48 -9.59 17.31
C ARG A 215 2.92 -8.46 18.18
N THR A 216 2.55 -7.32 17.57
CA THR A 216 1.91 -6.22 18.31
C THR A 216 0.53 -6.61 18.83
N SER A 217 -0.29 -7.30 18.04
CA SER A 217 -1.61 -7.74 18.49
C SER A 217 -1.54 -8.74 19.64
N HIS A 218 -0.59 -9.68 19.63
CA HIS A 218 -0.38 -10.59 20.75
C HIS A 218 0.04 -9.88 22.04
N ALA A 219 0.90 -8.86 21.93
CA ALA A 219 1.33 -8.07 23.08
C ALA A 219 0.19 -7.23 23.69
N ASP A 220 -0.68 -6.67 22.84
CA ASP A 220 -1.86 -5.92 23.29
C ASP A 220 -2.87 -6.85 24.00
N GLU A 221 -3.11 -8.04 23.45
CA GLU A 221 -3.98 -9.06 24.05
C GLU A 221 -3.46 -9.56 25.40
N SER A 222 -2.15 -9.84 25.53
CA SER A 222 -1.56 -10.25 26.81
C SER A 222 -1.68 -9.16 27.87
N SER A 223 -1.50 -7.90 27.47
CA SER A 223 -1.62 -6.75 28.39
C SER A 223 -3.06 -6.56 28.87
N ARG A 224 -4.06 -6.77 27.98
CA ARG A 224 -5.48 -6.73 28.35
C ARG A 224 -5.88 -7.83 29.34
N ARG A 225 -5.41 -9.06 29.12
CA ARG A 225 -5.69 -10.18 30.05
C ARG A 225 -5.15 -9.93 31.45
N GLN A 226 -3.91 -9.44 31.53
CA GLN A 226 -3.30 -9.05 32.80
C GLN A 226 -4.08 -7.94 33.52
N ALA A 227 -4.60 -6.95 32.78
CA ALA A 227 -5.41 -5.87 33.36
C ALA A 227 -6.77 -6.33 33.91
N VAL A 228 -7.31 -7.45 33.41
CA VAL A 228 -8.61 -8.01 33.84
C VAL A 228 -8.44 -9.10 34.91
N GLY A 229 -7.20 -9.48 35.26
CA GLY A 229 -6.91 -10.47 36.29
C GLY A 229 -7.21 -11.92 35.88
N ILE A 230 -7.17 -12.21 34.58
CA ILE A 230 -7.29 -13.57 34.00
C ILE A 230 -5.91 -14.04 33.52
#